data_AF-E0CYA0-F1
#
_entry.id   AF-E0CYA0-F1
#
_cell.length_a   1.000
_cell.length_b   1.000
_cell.length_c   1.000
_cell.angle_alpha   90.00
_cell.angle_beta   90.00
_cell.angle_gamma   90.00
#
_symmetry.space_group_name_H-M   'P 1'
#
loop_
_entity.id
_entity.type
_entity.pdbx_description
1 polymer ?
#
loop_
_entity_poly.entity_id
_entity_poly.type
_entity_poly.pdbx_seq_one_letter_code
_entity_poly.pdbx_strand_id
1 'polypeptide(L)'
;MFSNRTSRKSISHPESGDPPTMAEGEGYRNPTEVQMSQLVLPCHTNHRGELSIGQLLKWIDTTACLSAERHAGCPCVTASMDDIYFDHTISV
;
A
#
# COMPACT_ATOMS: atom_id res chain seq x y z
N MET A 1 -8.19 18.90 -20.33
CA MET A 1 -9.54 18.53 -19.83
C MET A 1 -9.37 17.91 -18.45
N PHE A 2 -9.31 18.74 -17.41
CA PHE A 2 -9.26 18.28 -16.03
C PHE A 2 -10.63 18.51 -15.44
N SER A 3 -11.41 17.44 -15.32
CA SER A 3 -12.78 17.52 -14.79
C SER A 3 -12.70 17.57 -13.26
N ASN A 4 -13.08 18.73 -12.70
CA ASN A 4 -13.14 18.95 -11.26
C ASN A 4 -14.33 18.19 -10.65
N ARG A 5 -14.02 17.45 -9.57
CA ARG A 5 -14.77 17.30 -8.31
C ARG A 5 -16.30 17.33 -8.41
N THR A 6 -16.94 16.16 -8.26
CA THR A 6 -18.13 16.06 -7.40
C THR A 6 -18.31 14.64 -6.86
N SER A 7 -18.11 14.44 -5.55
CA SER A 7 -18.78 13.35 -4.84
C SER A 7 -19.47 13.96 -3.64
N ARG A 8 -20.74 14.34 -3.85
CA ARG A 8 -21.67 14.75 -2.79
C ARG A 8 -22.04 13.49 -2.01
N LYS A 9 -21.85 13.47 -0.70
CA LYS A 9 -22.59 12.55 0.18
C LYS A 9 -23.50 13.39 1.08
N SER A 10 -24.78 13.31 0.78
CA SER A 10 -25.90 13.92 1.49
C SER A 10 -25.99 13.41 2.94
N ILE A 11 -26.10 14.33 3.91
CA ILE A 11 -26.42 14.03 5.30
C ILE A 11 -27.92 14.25 5.52
N SER A 12 -28.62 13.23 6.00
CA SER A 12 -30.00 13.24 6.54
C SER A 12 -30.17 11.90 7.28
N HIS A 13 -30.64 11.74 8.51
CA HIS A 13 -31.33 12.57 9.50
C HIS A 13 -31.18 11.85 10.90
N PRO A 14 -31.94 12.16 11.99
CA PRO A 14 -31.44 12.50 13.33
C PRO A 14 -31.46 11.37 14.40
N GLU A 15 -31.05 11.76 15.61
CA GLU A 15 -30.84 11.01 16.87
C GLU A 15 -31.99 10.12 17.39
N SER A 16 -31.66 8.94 17.94
CA SER A 16 -32.23 8.42 19.21
C SER A 16 -31.56 7.11 19.66
N GLY A 17 -31.01 7.11 20.89
CA GLY A 17 -30.90 5.91 21.74
C GLY A 17 -29.67 5.00 21.52
N ASP A 18 -28.86 4.92 22.57
CA ASP A 18 -27.71 4.04 22.84
C ASP A 18 -26.33 4.57 22.39
N PRO A 19 -25.36 4.72 23.33
CA PRO A 19 -23.97 4.95 22.95
C PRO A 19 -23.50 3.68 22.22
N PRO A 20 -22.99 3.77 20.98
CA PRO A 20 -22.35 2.64 20.37
C PRO A 20 -21.13 2.32 21.23
N THR A 21 -21.14 1.13 21.83
CA THR A 21 -19.96 0.51 22.44
C THR A 21 -18.81 0.73 21.49
N MET A 22 -17.83 1.55 21.89
CA MET A 22 -16.73 1.95 21.03
C MET A 22 -15.91 0.71 20.72
N ALA A 23 -16.24 0.07 19.59
CA ALA A 23 -15.40 -0.93 18.96
C ALA A 23 -14.09 -0.21 18.62
N GLU A 24 -13.04 -0.64 19.28
CA GLU A 24 -11.70 -0.08 19.16
C GLU A 24 -11.25 -0.07 17.70
N GLY A 25 -10.94 1.13 17.19
CA GLY A 25 -9.74 1.30 16.37
C GLY A 25 -9.73 0.79 14.92
N GLU A 26 -10.86 0.65 14.22
CA GLU A 26 -10.81 0.62 12.75
C GLU A 26 -10.53 2.03 12.23
N GLY A 27 -9.25 2.42 12.33
CA GLY A 27 -8.74 3.68 11.79
C GLY A 27 -9.07 3.78 10.30
N TYR A 28 -9.46 4.98 9.88
CA TYR A 28 -9.64 5.30 8.46
C TYR A 28 -8.39 4.89 7.68
N ARG A 29 -8.53 3.96 6.74
CA ARG A 29 -7.50 3.59 5.76
C ARG A 29 -7.73 4.31 4.45
N ASN A 30 -6.66 4.79 3.84
CA ASN A 30 -6.75 5.36 2.50
C ASN A 30 -7.17 4.23 1.53
N PRO A 31 -8.19 4.43 0.67
CA PRO A 31 -8.64 3.40 -0.26
C PRO A 31 -7.55 2.89 -1.23
N THR A 32 -6.50 3.66 -1.48
CA THR A 32 -5.37 3.25 -2.33
C THR A 32 -4.22 2.60 -1.55
N GLU A 33 -4.30 2.55 -0.22
CA GLU A 33 -3.23 1.99 0.63
C GLU A 33 -3.09 0.48 0.44
N VAL A 34 -1.85 0.04 0.18
CA VAL A 34 -1.48 -1.36 0.04
C VAL A 34 -0.33 -1.65 1.00
N GLN A 35 -0.46 -2.72 1.78
CA GLN A 35 0.58 -3.19 2.68
C GLN A 35 0.91 -4.65 2.33
N MET A 36 2.20 -4.98 2.30
CA MET A 36 2.70 -6.34 2.14
C MET A 36 3.69 -6.65 3.25
N SER A 37 3.61 -7.87 3.79
CA SER A 37 4.53 -8.38 4.80
C SER A 37 5.06 -9.72 4.33
N GLN A 38 6.38 -9.87 4.28
CA GLN A 38 7.05 -11.06 3.74
C GLN A 38 8.13 -11.51 4.71
N LEU A 39 8.20 -12.83 4.94
CA LEU A 39 9.32 -13.43 5.64
C LEU A 39 10.50 -13.58 4.66
N VAL A 40 11.70 -13.15 5.08
CA VAL A 40 12.91 -13.39 4.30
C VAL A 40 13.38 -14.82 4.55
N LEU A 41 13.51 -15.58 3.46
CA LEU A 41 13.92 -16.98 3.46
C LEU A 41 15.25 -17.12 2.72
N PRO A 42 16.01 -18.22 2.92
CA PRO A 42 17.29 -18.42 2.24
C PRO A 42 17.21 -18.29 0.71
N CYS A 43 16.10 -18.71 0.08
CA CYS A 43 15.89 -18.56 -1.36
C CYS A 43 15.76 -17.11 -1.85
N HIS A 44 15.49 -16.16 -0.96
CA HIS A 44 15.42 -14.72 -1.25
C HIS A 44 16.79 -14.04 -1.14
N THR A 45 17.80 -14.76 -0.66
CA THR A 45 19.12 -14.20 -0.38
C THR A 45 20.12 -14.36 -1.52
N ASN A 46 21.15 -13.53 -1.50
CA ASN A 46 22.33 -13.67 -2.34
C ASN A 46 23.33 -14.69 -1.71
N HIS A 47 24.45 -14.91 -2.38
CA HIS A 47 25.51 -15.84 -1.93
C HIS A 47 26.16 -15.47 -0.57
N ARG A 48 25.85 -14.28 -0.02
CA ARG A 48 26.32 -13.81 1.29
C ARG A 48 25.26 -13.94 2.39
N GLY A 49 24.10 -14.53 2.10
CA GLY A 49 23.00 -14.67 3.06
C GLY A 49 22.23 -13.37 3.30
N GLU A 50 22.39 -12.36 2.44
CA GLU A 50 21.65 -11.11 2.53
C GLU A 50 20.50 -11.09 1.53
N LEU A 51 19.40 -10.42 1.85
CA LEU A 51 18.27 -10.23 0.95
C LEU A 51 18.77 -9.68 -0.40
N SER A 52 18.46 -10.42 -1.47
CA SER A 52 18.77 -9.98 -2.82
C SER A 52 17.99 -8.71 -3.14
N ILE A 53 18.69 -7.67 -3.60
CA ILE A 53 18.08 -6.39 -3.96
C ILE A 53 16.99 -6.59 -5.02
N GLY A 54 17.20 -7.47 -6.01
CA GLY A 54 16.17 -7.77 -7.01
C GLY A 54 14.89 -8.35 -6.40
N GLN A 55 15.00 -9.15 -5.34
CA GLN A 55 13.84 -9.70 -4.64
C GLN A 55 13.11 -8.62 -3.84
N LEU A 56 13.84 -7.70 -3.21
CA LEU A 56 13.26 -6.54 -2.52
C LEU A 56 12.52 -5.62 -3.50
N LEU A 57 13.16 -5.27 -4.62
CA LEU A 57 12.56 -4.41 -5.66
C LEU A 57 11.29 -5.03 -6.24
N LYS A 58 11.26 -6.36 -6.43
CA LYS A 58 10.05 -7.06 -6.87
C LYS A 58 8.88 -6.89 -5.90
N TRP A 59 9.11 -6.96 -4.59
CA TRP A 59 8.04 -6.76 -3.60
C TRP A 59 7.56 -5.30 -3.58
N ILE A 60 8.49 -4.34 -3.69
CA ILE A 60 8.16 -2.92 -3.83
C ILE A 60 7.29 -2.69 -5.07
N ASP A 61 7.71 -3.18 -6.23
CA ASP A 61 6.98 -3.03 -7.50
C ASP A 61 5.55 -3.60 -7.41
N THR A 62 5.42 -4.78 -6.83
CA THR A 62 4.13 -5.47 -6.70
C THR A 62 3.13 -4.65 -5.88
N THR A 63 3.58 -4.07 -4.75
CA THR A 63 2.71 -3.25 -3.90
C THR A 63 2.41 -1.88 -4.51
N ALA A 64 3.41 -1.24 -5.13
CA ALA A 64 3.25 0.02 -5.82
C ALA A 64 2.27 -0.07 -6.99
N CYS A 65 2.39 -1.11 -7.82
CA CYS A 65 1.48 -1.37 -8.94
C CYS A 65 0.03 -1.53 -8.45
N LEU A 66 -0.20 -2.35 -7.42
CA LEU A 66 -1.55 -2.53 -6.87
C LEU A 66 -2.13 -1.21 -6.32
N SER A 67 -1.30 -0.38 -5.70
CA SER A 67 -1.73 0.94 -5.22
C SER A 67 -2.09 1.88 -6.38
N ALA A 68 -1.27 1.89 -7.44
CA ALA A 68 -1.49 2.68 -8.64
C ALA A 68 -2.77 2.26 -9.39
N GLU A 69 -3.02 0.96 -9.54
CA GLU A 69 -4.23 0.46 -10.19
C GLU A 69 -5.50 0.81 -9.41
N ARG A 70 -5.47 0.76 -8.07
CA ARG A 70 -6.58 1.23 -7.22
C ARG A 70 -6.85 2.73 -7.40
N HIS A 71 -5.80 3.52 -7.61
CA HIS A 71 -5.93 4.95 -7.85
C HIS A 71 -6.45 5.26 -9.27
N ALA A 72 -5.91 4.58 -10.28
CA ALA A 72 -6.19 4.84 -11.69
C ALA A 72 -7.49 4.19 -12.19
N GLY A 73 -7.94 3.10 -11.55
CA GLY A 73 -9.10 2.31 -11.98
C GLY A 73 -8.85 1.52 -13.28
N CYS A 74 -7.60 1.34 -13.68
CA CYS A 74 -7.19 0.62 -14.88
C CYS A 74 -5.80 -0.01 -14.71
N PRO A 75 -5.40 -0.96 -15.59
CA PRO A 75 -4.08 -1.57 -15.55
C PRO A 75 -2.96 -0.54 -15.65
N CYS A 76 -1.95 -0.68 -14.81
CA CYS A 76 -0.80 0.23 -14.74
C CYS A 76 0.49 -0.51 -15.06
N VAL A 77 1.51 0.24 -15.49
CA VAL A 77 2.86 -0.26 -15.72
C VAL A 77 3.87 0.64 -15.01
N THR A 78 4.95 0.03 -14.52
CA THR A 78 6.05 0.76 -13.89
C THR A 78 6.92 1.40 -14.96
N ALA A 79 6.90 2.73 -15.05
CA ALA A 79 7.71 3.47 -16.03
C ALA A 79 9.16 3.64 -15.55
N SER A 80 9.35 4.02 -14.28
CA SER A 80 10.66 4.14 -13.64
C SER A 80 10.57 3.81 -12.15
N MET A 81 11.72 3.53 -11.55
CA MET A 81 11.93 3.52 -10.11
C MET A 81 13.16 4.35 -9.81
N ASP A 82 12.97 5.50 -9.16
CA ASP A 82 14.01 6.50 -8.95
C ASP A 82 14.31 6.67 -7.44
N ASP A 83 15.47 7.26 -7.12
CA ASP A 83 15.86 7.64 -5.75
C ASP A 83 15.81 6.53 -4.69
N ILE A 84 16.32 5.33 -5.03
CA ILE A 84 16.39 4.21 -4.09
C ILE A 84 17.71 4.24 -3.32
N TYR A 85 17.61 4.34 -2.00
CA TYR A 85 18.74 4.30 -1.07
C TYR A 85 18.57 3.14 -0.08
N PHE A 86 19.62 2.33 0.09
CA PHE A 86 19.64 1.24 1.06
C PHE A 86 20.50 1.67 2.26
N ASP A 87 19.86 1.93 3.39
CA ASP A 87 20.56 2.34 4.61
C ASP A 87 21.19 1.14 5.35
N HIS A 88 20.47 0.02 5.37
CA HIS A 88 20.89 -1.19 6.07
C HIS A 88 20.66 -2.45 5.23
N THR A 89 21.57 -3.40 5.41
CA THR A 89 21.42 -4.76 4.89
C THR A 89 20.43 -5.55 5.72
N ILE A 90 19.64 -6.40 5.06
CA ILE A 90 18.81 -7.42 5.71
C ILE A 90 19.48 -8.78 5.49
N SER A 91 19.87 -9.46 6.56
CA SER A 91 20.48 -10.80 6.54
C SER A 91 19.52 -11.87 7.06
N VAL A 92 19.66 -13.10 6.55
CA VAL A 92 18.99 -14.31 7.05
C VAL A 92 19.88 -15.07 8.01
#